data_AF-A0A969IM49-F1
#
_entry.id   AF-A0A969IM49-F1
#
_cell.length_a   1.000
_cell.length_b   1.000
_cell.length_c   1.000
_cell.angle_alpha   90.00
_cell.angle_beta   90.00
_cell.angle_gamma   90.00
#
_symmetry.space_group_name_H-M   'P 1'
#
loop_
_entity.id
_entity.type
_entity.pdbx_description
1 polymer ?
#
loop_
_entity_poly.entity_id
_entity_poly.type
_entity_poly.pdbx_seq_one_letter_code
_entity_poly.pdbx_strand_id
1 'polypeptide(L)'
;LAEKAAADRAYIRPIALFQAQPKDQEVTVERLKTHLIEVERIPDERIAVATGDQRELDGLNLFDPACPIEHVITIEALKEGWDCSFAYVFCSVSRIQSAVDVEQLLGRVLRMPYAERREASELNRAYAFLSEPSFGEAARALTDKLVAMGFEEAEARDNIEPVQEQLGDDDLFAQRSKPKPVFRHSVPMTPALRSTIERNADARLRIHDTEDGRLEIAVTGRLDGAIERAIADALPVRERERFTEAASVYRLDTQDQLSPAEQGEAFTVPRLMTAIQGELEFADSDIFMEFHDWSLLDHSAKLSAAEFDIRETARSFEIDLDGNHVTYQFADEEEQLALDIAVEGWTPEALVLWLDRQSRQPDMHQSELLRWLRELVDHLIKARGMHIAALMRCKFILARKIRDRLDGIRRGHRSDAYQKYLFEPDAEVDVSFDHGFAFREGMYRDVRRYHGRWKPRKHFLGPDAVPVFDGADNGEEFQCAQAIDSLSDVKFWLRNVAKHPASFWLPTASGRFYPDFVAQLEDGRLLVVEYKGDHLKDSIETGEKRTIGELWERSSDGRGLFHIAEKDVDGLDVRAQLMEKIEARPVS
;
A
#
# COMPACT_ATOMS: atom_id res chain seq x y z
N LEU A 1 20.31 -5.08 -11.79
CA LEU A 1 19.36 -5.02 -12.93
C LEU A 1 19.81 -5.86 -14.13
N ALA A 2 21.03 -5.67 -14.66
CA ALA A 2 21.52 -6.41 -15.83
C ALA A 2 21.43 -7.95 -15.70
N GLU A 3 21.81 -8.52 -14.55
CA GLU A 3 21.70 -9.96 -14.29
C GLU A 3 20.26 -10.48 -14.34
N LYS A 4 19.32 -9.71 -13.76
CA LYS A 4 17.89 -10.03 -13.79
C LYS A 4 17.32 -9.92 -15.21
N ALA A 5 17.76 -8.91 -15.96
CA ALA A 5 17.36 -8.70 -17.34
C ALA A 5 17.88 -9.82 -18.28
N ALA A 6 19.07 -10.36 -18.01
CA ALA A 6 19.62 -11.50 -18.75
C ALA A 6 18.82 -12.79 -18.57
N ALA A 7 18.06 -12.90 -17.48
CA ALA A 7 17.15 -14.02 -17.21
C ALA A 7 15.72 -13.78 -17.72
N ASP A 8 15.40 -12.59 -18.26
CA ASP A 8 14.07 -12.29 -18.80
C ASP A 8 13.88 -12.94 -20.17
N ARG A 9 12.63 -13.29 -20.47
CA ARG A 9 12.21 -13.90 -21.74
C ARG A 9 12.42 -12.95 -22.95
N ALA A 10 12.34 -11.65 -22.72
CA ALA A 10 12.56 -10.62 -23.74
C ALA A 10 13.90 -9.93 -23.50
N TYR A 11 14.61 -9.59 -24.58
CA TYR A 11 15.87 -8.88 -24.47
C TYR A 11 15.68 -7.52 -23.79
N ILE A 12 16.37 -7.29 -22.69
CA ILE A 12 16.38 -5.98 -22.00
C ILE A 12 17.82 -5.69 -21.61
N ARG A 13 18.31 -4.50 -21.97
CA ARG A 13 19.59 -3.97 -21.50
C ARG A 13 19.32 -2.70 -20.69
N PRO A 14 19.28 -2.77 -19.35
CA PRO A 14 19.01 -1.60 -18.54
C PRO A 14 20.05 -0.50 -18.78
N ILE A 15 19.59 0.70 -19.14
CA ILE A 15 20.41 1.89 -19.41
C ILE A 15 20.34 2.84 -18.21
N ALA A 16 21.50 3.38 -17.83
CA ALA A 16 21.62 4.44 -16.83
C ALA A 16 21.78 5.81 -17.50
N LEU A 17 20.89 6.74 -17.18
CA LEU A 17 20.92 8.12 -17.63
C LEU A 17 21.48 9.02 -16.54
N PHE A 18 22.58 9.70 -16.83
CA PHE A 18 23.21 10.66 -15.95
C PHE A 18 22.98 12.08 -16.45
N GLN A 19 22.49 12.94 -15.56
CA GLN A 19 22.40 14.38 -15.79
C GLN A 19 23.58 15.08 -15.12
N ALA A 20 24.54 15.51 -15.94
CA ALA A 20 25.68 16.33 -15.56
C ALA A 20 25.29 17.81 -15.42
N GLN A 21 26.15 18.59 -14.78
CA GLN A 21 25.99 20.03 -14.65
C GLN A 21 26.58 20.76 -15.89
N PRO A 22 26.17 22.02 -16.15
CA PRO A 22 26.75 22.82 -17.21
C PRO A 22 28.24 23.14 -16.96
N LYS A 23 28.95 23.61 -18.00
CA LYS A 23 30.42 23.77 -18.01
C LYS A 23 30.98 24.73 -16.94
N ASP A 24 30.15 25.55 -16.32
CA ASP A 24 30.50 26.50 -15.26
C ASP A 24 30.40 25.93 -13.84
N GLN A 25 29.99 24.66 -13.70
CA GLN A 25 29.81 23.99 -12.41
C GLN A 25 30.81 22.85 -12.19
N GLU A 26 30.71 22.19 -11.03
CA GLU A 26 31.75 21.29 -10.54
C GLU A 26 31.77 19.93 -11.25
N VAL A 27 30.60 19.37 -11.57
CA VAL A 27 30.43 18.03 -12.16
C VAL A 27 29.95 18.14 -13.61
N THR A 28 30.85 18.53 -14.51
CA THR A 28 30.56 18.63 -15.96
C THR A 28 30.51 17.27 -16.64
N VAL A 29 30.02 17.24 -17.88
CA VAL A 29 29.97 16.04 -18.73
C VAL A 29 31.33 15.36 -18.84
N GLU A 30 32.39 16.13 -19.09
CA GLU A 30 33.74 15.59 -19.25
C GLU A 30 34.23 14.96 -17.94
N ARG A 31 34.04 15.64 -16.82
CA ARG A 31 34.48 15.15 -15.50
C ARG A 31 33.70 13.90 -15.07
N LEU A 32 32.40 13.86 -15.34
CA LEU A 32 31.58 12.69 -15.09
C LEU A 32 31.97 11.52 -15.98
N LYS A 33 32.20 11.75 -17.28
CA LYS A 33 32.68 10.72 -18.21
C LYS A 33 34.03 10.15 -17.78
N THR A 34 34.98 11.01 -17.40
CA THR A 34 36.27 10.58 -16.84
C THR A 34 36.08 9.75 -15.58
N HIS A 35 35.19 10.14 -14.67
CA HIS A 35 34.92 9.38 -13.46
C HIS A 35 34.37 7.97 -13.76
N LEU A 36 33.40 7.86 -14.68
CA LEU A 36 32.82 6.57 -15.08
C LEU A 36 33.89 5.64 -15.70
N ILE A 37 34.83 6.19 -16.47
CA ILE A 37 35.87 5.39 -17.13
C ILE A 37 37.00 5.01 -16.15
N GLU A 38 37.51 5.97 -15.38
CA GLU A 38 38.71 5.77 -14.58
C GLU A 38 38.43 5.15 -13.20
N VAL A 39 37.30 5.53 -12.58
CA VAL A 39 36.93 5.08 -11.23
C VAL A 39 36.00 3.89 -11.29
N GLU A 40 34.87 4.01 -11.98
CA GLU A 40 33.87 2.94 -12.11
C GLU A 40 34.28 1.86 -13.14
N ARG A 41 35.39 2.09 -13.87
CA ARG A 41 35.96 1.16 -14.85
C ARG A 41 34.99 0.76 -15.97
N ILE A 42 34.10 1.66 -16.36
CA ILE A 42 33.16 1.45 -17.47
C ILE A 42 33.90 1.70 -18.79
N PRO A 43 33.85 0.77 -19.76
CA PRO A 43 34.47 0.98 -21.07
C PRO A 43 33.84 2.17 -21.80
N ASP A 44 34.66 3.02 -22.43
CA ASP A 44 34.21 4.22 -23.16
C ASP A 44 33.17 3.89 -24.24
N GLU A 45 33.32 2.75 -24.91
CA GLU A 45 32.39 2.26 -25.95
C GLU A 45 30.96 1.96 -25.43
N ARG A 46 30.75 1.91 -24.11
CA ARG A 46 29.43 1.71 -23.48
C ARG A 46 28.79 3.01 -23.01
N ILE A 47 29.49 4.14 -23.16
CA ILE A 47 29.06 5.46 -22.69
C ILE A 47 28.77 6.33 -23.92
N ALA A 48 27.56 6.89 -23.99
CA ALA A 48 27.20 7.89 -24.99
C ALA A 48 26.96 9.25 -24.34
N VAL A 49 27.41 10.32 -25.00
CA VAL A 49 27.17 11.71 -24.60
C VAL A 49 26.16 12.35 -25.55
N ALA A 50 25.05 12.83 -24.98
CA ALA A 50 23.98 13.47 -25.70
C ALA A 50 23.63 14.81 -25.04
N THR A 51 24.22 15.88 -25.56
CA THR A 51 24.02 17.27 -25.15
C THR A 51 23.52 18.10 -26.33
N GLY A 52 23.25 19.40 -26.14
CA GLY A 52 22.90 20.29 -27.24
C GLY A 52 23.96 20.33 -28.37
N ASP A 53 25.24 20.18 -27.99
CA ASP A 53 26.41 20.28 -28.88
C ASP A 53 26.93 18.92 -29.37
N GLN A 54 26.68 17.83 -28.63
CA GLN A 54 27.15 16.48 -28.94
C GLN A 54 25.97 15.53 -29.06
N ARG A 55 25.83 14.82 -30.18
CA ARG A 55 24.68 13.94 -30.44
C ARG A 55 25.12 12.52 -30.76
N GLU A 56 25.80 11.86 -29.82
CA GLU A 56 26.33 10.50 -30.03
C GLU A 56 25.23 9.42 -30.11
N LEU A 57 23.98 9.78 -29.81
CA LEU A 57 22.81 8.91 -29.91
C LEU A 57 22.09 8.99 -31.26
N ASP A 58 22.40 9.97 -32.11
CA ASP A 58 21.68 10.18 -33.38
C ASP A 58 21.92 8.99 -34.33
N GLY A 59 20.84 8.33 -34.76
CA GLY A 59 20.87 7.21 -35.69
C GLY A 59 21.24 5.85 -35.08
N LEU A 60 21.43 5.77 -33.76
CA LEU A 60 21.64 4.50 -33.06
C LEU A 60 20.30 3.85 -32.68
N ASN A 61 20.19 2.55 -32.91
CA ASN A 61 19.09 1.75 -32.38
C ASN A 61 19.46 1.19 -31.01
N LEU A 62 19.00 1.84 -29.94
CA LEU A 62 19.30 1.43 -28.57
C LEU A 62 18.69 0.06 -28.19
N PHE A 63 17.65 -0.38 -28.89
CA PHE A 63 17.02 -1.68 -28.69
C PHE A 63 17.75 -2.83 -29.39
N ASP A 64 18.76 -2.53 -30.22
CA ASP A 64 19.56 -3.54 -30.90
C ASP A 64 20.44 -4.30 -29.89
N PRO A 65 20.42 -5.64 -29.87
CA PRO A 65 21.31 -6.45 -29.04
C PRO A 65 22.80 -6.22 -29.31
N ALA A 66 23.17 -5.75 -30.50
CA ALA A 66 24.55 -5.41 -30.86
C ALA A 66 24.98 -4.02 -30.37
N CYS A 67 24.06 -3.18 -29.89
CA CYS A 67 24.39 -1.87 -29.37
C CYS A 67 25.08 -2.01 -27.99
N PRO A 68 26.30 -1.48 -27.78
CA PRO A 68 27.02 -1.63 -26.52
C PRO A 68 26.63 -0.59 -25.45
N ILE A 69 25.78 0.39 -25.79
CA ILE A 69 25.49 1.53 -24.91
C ILE A 69 24.67 1.09 -23.69
N GLU A 70 25.24 1.31 -22.51
CA GLU A 70 24.66 1.04 -21.18
C GLU A 70 24.52 2.32 -20.35
N HIS A 71 25.28 3.36 -20.68
CA HIS A 71 25.31 4.63 -19.94
C HIS A 71 25.16 5.82 -20.89
N VAL A 72 24.31 6.78 -20.52
CA VAL A 72 24.07 8.00 -21.28
C VAL A 72 24.32 9.21 -20.39
N ILE A 73 25.10 10.18 -20.86
CA ILE A 73 25.36 11.45 -20.15
C ILE A 73 24.69 12.60 -20.90
N THR A 74 23.96 13.45 -20.17
CA THR A 74 23.29 14.64 -20.70
C THR A 74 23.35 15.82 -19.75
N ILE A 75 22.98 17.03 -20.20
CA ILE A 75 22.91 18.27 -19.36
C ILE A 75 21.45 18.69 -19.19
N GLU A 76 20.70 18.78 -20.28
CA GLU A 76 19.25 19.01 -20.30
C GLU A 76 18.54 17.70 -20.68
N ALA A 77 17.28 17.50 -20.26
CA ALA A 77 16.51 16.35 -20.71
C ALA A 77 16.56 16.24 -22.25
N LEU A 78 16.89 15.05 -22.76
CA LEU A 78 17.04 14.79 -24.19
C LEU A 78 15.82 15.35 -24.96
N LYS A 79 16.02 16.11 -26.04
CA LYS A 79 14.92 16.79 -26.77
C LYS A 79 14.00 15.78 -27.49
N GLU A 80 12.96 16.29 -28.17
CA GLU A 80 11.99 15.49 -28.95
C GLU A 80 12.68 14.42 -29.82
N GLY A 81 12.18 13.19 -29.76
CA GLY A 81 12.69 12.05 -30.55
C GLY A 81 13.45 10.97 -29.77
N TRP A 82 13.81 11.21 -28.50
CA TRP A 82 14.36 10.15 -27.64
C TRP A 82 13.25 9.39 -26.90
N ASP A 83 13.01 8.15 -27.31
CA ASP A 83 12.07 7.21 -26.69
C ASP A 83 12.77 5.86 -26.45
N CYS A 84 13.31 5.69 -25.25
CA CYS A 84 14.03 4.48 -24.87
C CYS A 84 13.44 3.87 -23.60
N SER A 85 12.59 2.85 -23.76
CA SER A 85 12.04 2.10 -22.62
C SER A 85 13.07 1.24 -21.89
N PHE A 86 14.31 1.16 -22.38
CA PHE A 86 15.42 0.49 -21.69
C PHE A 86 16.08 1.39 -20.65
N ALA A 87 15.70 2.66 -20.52
CA ALA A 87 16.18 3.53 -19.46
C ALA A 87 15.52 3.16 -18.12
N TYR A 88 16.32 2.63 -17.19
CA TYR A 88 15.85 2.16 -15.89
C TYR A 88 16.36 2.99 -14.72
N VAL A 89 17.56 3.57 -14.89
CA VAL A 89 18.25 4.28 -13.82
C VAL A 89 18.45 5.72 -14.24
N PHE A 90 18.09 6.65 -13.38
CA PHE A 90 18.32 8.07 -13.54
C PHE A 90 19.18 8.58 -12.39
N CYS A 91 20.25 9.32 -12.71
CA CYS A 91 21.16 9.91 -11.75
C CYS A 91 21.33 11.39 -12.06
N SER A 92 20.89 12.29 -11.17
CA SER A 92 21.10 13.72 -11.32
C SER A 92 22.09 14.27 -10.30
N VAL A 93 23.19 14.84 -10.80
CA VAL A 93 24.16 15.59 -9.99
C VAL A 93 23.83 17.09 -9.91
N SER A 94 22.80 17.54 -10.64
CA SER A 94 22.28 18.91 -10.58
C SER A 94 21.09 18.99 -9.61
N ARG A 95 20.92 20.13 -8.92
CA ARG A 95 19.70 20.38 -8.14
C ARG A 95 18.56 20.65 -9.10
N ILE A 96 17.44 19.95 -8.96
CA ILE A 96 16.34 20.08 -9.91
C ILE A 96 15.42 21.23 -9.48
N GLN A 97 15.54 22.37 -10.16
CA GLN A 97 14.91 23.62 -9.75
C GLN A 97 13.47 23.83 -10.26
N SER A 98 13.03 23.10 -11.30
CA SER A 98 11.69 23.27 -11.90
C SER A 98 10.89 21.97 -11.98
N ALA A 99 9.55 22.09 -12.04
CA ALA A 99 8.65 20.95 -12.22
C ALA A 99 8.67 20.41 -13.67
N VAL A 100 8.86 21.28 -14.64
CA VAL A 100 8.91 20.95 -16.09
C VAL A 100 10.13 20.09 -16.41
N ASP A 101 11.27 20.34 -15.76
CA ASP A 101 12.47 19.52 -15.94
C ASP A 101 12.27 18.10 -15.41
N VAL A 102 11.66 17.94 -14.23
CA VAL A 102 11.36 16.61 -13.66
C VAL A 102 10.37 15.84 -14.53
N GLU A 103 9.32 16.49 -15.04
CA GLU A 103 8.32 15.88 -15.91
C GLU A 103 8.95 15.33 -17.20
N GLN A 104 9.83 16.12 -17.84
CA GLN A 104 10.59 15.71 -19.01
C GLN A 104 11.61 14.61 -18.72
N LEU A 105 12.11 14.52 -17.47
CA LEU A 105 13.11 13.53 -17.04
C LEU A 105 12.48 12.20 -16.58
N LEU A 106 11.40 12.22 -15.80
CA LEU A 106 10.70 11.01 -15.31
C LEU A 106 9.86 10.35 -16.41
N GLY A 107 9.18 11.14 -17.24
CA GLY A 107 8.38 10.63 -18.38
C GLY A 107 9.20 9.85 -19.42
N ARG A 108 10.53 9.90 -19.30
CA ARG A 108 11.54 9.25 -20.12
C ARG A 108 12.08 7.93 -19.56
N VAL A 109 11.94 7.71 -18.24
CA VAL A 109 12.50 6.54 -17.52
C VAL A 109 11.37 5.64 -16.96
N LEU A 110 10.15 6.16 -16.77
CA LEU A 110 9.00 5.41 -16.25
C LEU A 110 8.30 4.50 -17.27
N ARG A 111 8.93 4.21 -18.42
CA ARG A 111 8.30 3.42 -19.49
C ARG A 111 8.63 1.95 -19.36
N MET A 112 7.61 1.11 -19.23
CA MET A 112 7.78 -0.35 -19.25
C MET A 112 8.28 -0.83 -20.62
N PRO A 113 9.43 -1.53 -20.71
CA PRO A 113 9.82 -2.19 -21.94
C PRO A 113 8.70 -3.09 -22.45
N TYR A 114 8.42 -2.99 -23.75
CA TYR A 114 7.39 -3.76 -24.45
C TYR A 114 5.97 -3.65 -23.87
N ALA A 115 5.71 -2.70 -22.96
CA ALA A 115 4.43 -2.52 -22.26
C ALA A 115 3.92 -3.80 -21.54
N GLU A 116 4.81 -4.70 -21.15
CA GLU A 116 4.49 -5.94 -20.44
C GLU A 116 5.20 -6.02 -19.09
N ARG A 117 4.50 -6.59 -18.10
CA ARG A 117 5.04 -6.86 -16.78
C ARG A 117 6.08 -7.98 -16.83
N ARG A 118 7.20 -7.78 -16.15
CA ARG A 118 8.34 -8.69 -16.05
C ARG A 118 8.20 -9.63 -14.85
N GLU A 119 8.79 -10.81 -14.94
CA GLU A 119 8.81 -11.78 -13.83
C GLU A 119 9.65 -11.27 -12.65
N ALA A 120 10.79 -10.63 -12.94
CA ALA A 120 11.59 -9.94 -11.93
C ALA A 120 10.90 -8.64 -11.53
N SER A 121 10.54 -8.52 -10.25
CA SER A 121 9.85 -7.34 -9.69
C SER A 121 10.65 -6.04 -9.88
N GLU A 122 11.97 -6.14 -9.84
CA GLU A 122 12.95 -5.08 -9.98
C GLU A 122 12.98 -4.47 -11.39
N LEU A 123 12.57 -5.24 -12.40
CA LEU A 123 12.41 -4.76 -13.78
C LEU A 123 11.04 -4.12 -14.05
N ASN A 124 10.17 -4.04 -13.05
CA ASN A 124 8.89 -3.33 -13.13
C ASN A 124 8.96 -1.95 -12.46
N ARG A 125 10.16 -1.44 -12.19
CA ARG A 125 10.43 -0.22 -11.42
C ARG A 125 11.49 0.63 -12.12
N ALA A 126 11.43 1.94 -11.92
CA ALA A 126 12.48 2.87 -12.29
C ALA A 126 13.21 3.36 -11.03
N TYR A 127 14.49 3.69 -11.17
CA TYR A 127 15.36 4.09 -10.07
C TYR A 127 15.85 5.51 -10.31
N ALA A 128 15.69 6.39 -9.33
CA ALA A 128 16.14 7.79 -9.42
C ALA A 128 17.07 8.15 -8.24
N PHE A 129 18.25 8.66 -8.55
CA PHE A 129 19.26 9.12 -7.60
C PHE A 129 19.44 10.63 -7.78
N LEU A 130 19.15 11.40 -6.73
CA LEU A 130 19.14 12.87 -6.78
C LEU A 130 20.13 13.46 -5.76
N SER A 131 20.89 14.47 -6.18
CA SER A 131 21.80 15.21 -5.32
C SER A 131 21.06 16.31 -4.53
N GLU A 132 20.31 15.93 -3.50
CA GLU A 132 19.58 16.83 -2.59
C GLU A 132 20.15 16.82 -1.16
N PRO A 133 20.05 17.92 -0.37
CA PRO A 133 20.60 18.01 0.99
C PRO A 133 19.92 17.08 2.00
N SER A 134 18.65 16.71 1.77
CA SER A 134 17.91 15.79 2.63
C SER A 134 16.89 14.95 1.85
N PHE A 135 16.77 13.67 2.23
CA PHE A 135 15.84 12.73 1.60
C PHE A 135 14.37 13.18 1.71
N GLY A 136 13.98 13.78 2.84
CA GLY A 136 12.60 14.23 3.06
C GLY A 136 12.19 15.36 2.11
N GLU A 137 13.11 16.22 1.71
CA GLU A 137 12.87 17.26 0.71
C GLU A 137 12.80 16.69 -0.70
N ALA A 138 13.67 15.73 -1.04
CA ALA A 138 13.67 15.05 -2.34
C ALA A 138 12.39 14.23 -2.56
N ALA A 139 11.97 13.46 -1.56
CA ALA A 139 10.76 12.63 -1.62
C ALA A 139 9.50 13.49 -1.74
N ARG A 140 9.37 14.55 -0.92
CA ARG A 140 8.25 15.50 -1.04
C ARG A 140 8.22 16.18 -2.40
N ALA A 141 9.37 16.65 -2.88
CA ALA A 141 9.46 17.28 -4.20
C ALA A 141 9.08 16.31 -5.32
N LEU A 142 9.39 15.01 -5.20
CA LEU A 142 8.99 13.99 -6.19
C LEU A 142 7.50 13.65 -6.07
N THR A 143 6.97 13.50 -4.84
CA THR A 143 5.55 13.27 -4.56
C THR A 143 4.69 14.42 -5.07
N ASP A 144 5.00 15.67 -4.71
CA ASP A 144 4.26 16.86 -5.14
C ASP A 144 4.23 16.97 -6.67
N LYS A 145 5.29 16.52 -7.34
CA LYS A 145 5.40 16.51 -8.81
C LYS A 145 4.64 15.36 -9.45
N LEU A 146 4.61 14.15 -8.86
CA LEU A 146 3.74 13.06 -9.30
C LEU A 146 2.26 13.43 -9.13
N VAL A 147 1.91 14.14 -8.06
CA VAL A 147 0.57 14.70 -7.84
C VAL A 147 0.22 15.74 -8.91
N ALA A 148 1.18 16.61 -9.28
CA ALA A 148 1.01 17.54 -10.40
C ALA A 148 0.81 16.82 -11.75
N MET A 149 1.37 15.62 -11.92
CA MET A 149 1.20 14.75 -13.10
C MET A 149 -0.11 13.94 -13.10
N GLY A 150 -0.93 14.06 -12.05
CA GLY A 150 -2.26 13.44 -11.98
C GLY A 150 -2.33 12.13 -11.21
N PHE A 151 -1.28 11.74 -10.47
CA PHE A 151 -1.35 10.68 -9.47
C PHE A 151 -2.05 11.20 -8.20
N GLU A 152 -2.77 10.35 -7.47
CA GLU A 152 -3.28 10.73 -6.15
C GLU A 152 -2.13 10.93 -5.15
N GLU A 153 -2.27 11.81 -4.16
CA GLU A 153 -1.18 12.07 -3.19
C GLU A 153 -0.79 10.82 -2.40
N ALA A 154 -1.75 9.96 -2.08
CA ALA A 154 -1.50 8.67 -1.47
C ALA A 154 -0.75 7.72 -2.44
N GLU A 155 -1.19 7.66 -3.70
CA GLU A 155 -0.58 6.84 -4.74
C GLU A 155 0.86 7.28 -5.08
N ALA A 156 1.10 8.59 -5.16
CA ALA A 156 2.41 9.18 -5.37
C ALA A 156 3.39 8.90 -4.22
N ARG A 157 2.89 8.87 -2.98
CA ARG A 157 3.70 8.49 -1.80
C ARG A 157 3.97 6.98 -1.77
N ASP A 158 2.96 6.17 -2.05
CA ASP A 158 3.05 4.70 -2.02
C ASP A 158 3.92 4.15 -3.17
N ASN A 159 4.00 4.87 -4.31
CA ASN A 159 4.84 4.52 -5.46
C ASN A 159 6.32 4.93 -5.30
N ILE A 160 6.68 5.71 -4.27
CA ILE A 160 8.06 6.10 -3.99
C ILE A 160 8.58 5.24 -2.84
N GLU A 161 9.34 4.20 -3.18
CA GLU A 161 10.04 3.41 -2.20
C GLU A 161 11.42 4.05 -1.88
N PRO A 162 11.73 4.40 -0.61
CA PRO A 162 13.09 4.73 -0.24
C PRO A 162 13.99 3.51 -0.46
N VAL A 163 15.08 3.68 -1.21
CA VAL A 163 16.21 2.75 -1.13
C VAL A 163 16.80 2.91 0.27
N GLN A 164 16.37 2.08 1.22
CA GLN A 164 17.25 1.76 2.34
C GLN A 164 18.48 1.08 1.72
N GLU A 165 19.68 1.53 2.06
CA GLU A 165 20.91 0.81 1.74
C GLU A 165 20.74 -0.63 2.27
N GLN A 166 20.29 -1.53 1.39
CA GLN A 166 20.50 -2.95 1.54
C GLN A 166 21.99 -3.15 1.32
N LEU A 167 22.74 -2.99 2.40
CA LEU A 167 24.05 -3.59 2.54
C LEU A 167 23.91 -5.09 2.25
N GLY A 168 24.31 -5.48 1.03
CA GLY A 168 24.85 -6.79 0.66
C GLY A 168 23.93 -8.00 0.85
N ASP A 169 23.72 -8.71 -0.24
CA ASP A 169 23.15 -10.06 -0.34
C ASP A 169 24.09 -11.15 0.23
N ASP A 170 24.75 -10.86 1.36
CA ASP A 170 25.50 -11.82 2.16
C ASP A 170 24.83 -11.93 3.53
N ASP A 171 24.23 -13.09 3.74
CA ASP A 171 23.26 -13.43 4.79
C ASP A 171 23.89 -13.53 6.20
N LEU A 172 24.61 -12.49 6.62
CA LEU A 172 25.15 -12.31 7.98
C LEU A 172 24.21 -11.46 8.86
N PHE A 173 23.24 -10.78 8.25
CA PHE A 173 22.25 -9.92 8.91
C PHE A 173 20.79 -10.32 8.66
N ALA A 174 20.45 -11.43 7.96
CA ALA A 174 19.10 -11.97 8.15
C ALA A 174 18.92 -12.24 9.64
N GLN A 175 17.83 -11.67 10.12
CA GLN A 175 17.43 -11.70 11.50
C GLN A 175 17.58 -13.14 12.02
N ARG A 176 18.54 -13.33 12.93
CA ARG A 176 18.53 -14.48 13.82
C ARG A 176 17.33 -14.33 14.73
N SER A 177 16.13 -14.65 14.23
CA SER A 177 15.02 -15.03 15.10
C SER A 177 15.59 -16.04 16.08
N LYS A 178 15.35 -15.84 17.38
CA LYS A 178 15.81 -16.77 18.41
C LYS A 178 15.50 -18.19 17.92
N PRO A 179 16.50 -19.09 17.80
CA PRO A 179 16.28 -20.39 17.20
C PRO A 179 15.18 -21.08 17.98
N LYS A 180 14.12 -21.50 17.27
CA LYS A 180 12.99 -22.18 17.89
C LYS A 180 13.50 -23.44 18.60
N PRO A 181 12.94 -23.79 19.77
CA PRO A 181 13.30 -25.02 20.43
C PRO A 181 13.04 -26.21 19.49
N VAL A 182 13.84 -27.26 19.62
CA VAL A 182 13.71 -28.47 18.80
C VAL A 182 13.52 -29.65 19.73
N PHE A 183 12.34 -30.25 19.68
CA PHE A 183 12.09 -31.54 20.31
C PHE A 183 12.90 -32.60 19.57
N ARG A 184 13.70 -33.39 20.28
CA ARG A 184 14.42 -34.54 19.73
C ARG A 184 14.10 -35.79 20.52
N HIS A 185 13.70 -36.85 19.85
CA HIS A 185 13.48 -38.15 20.49
C HIS A 185 13.78 -39.28 19.53
N SER A 186 14.65 -40.21 19.95
CA SER A 186 15.03 -41.36 19.14
C SER A 186 14.13 -42.56 19.45
N VAL A 187 13.57 -43.18 18.42
CA VAL A 187 12.67 -44.34 18.51
C VAL A 187 13.13 -45.46 17.57
N PRO A 188 12.73 -46.72 17.77
CA PRO A 188 13.02 -47.79 16.82
C PRO A 188 12.39 -47.50 15.45
N MET A 189 13.13 -47.71 14.37
CA MET A 189 12.58 -47.58 13.02
C MET A 189 11.55 -48.70 12.78
N THR A 190 10.29 -48.33 12.54
CA THR A 190 9.25 -49.26 12.10
C THR A 190 8.62 -48.79 10.77
N PRO A 191 8.18 -49.71 9.89
CA PRO A 191 7.49 -49.34 8.66
C PRO A 191 6.20 -48.53 8.91
N ALA A 192 5.50 -48.82 10.01
CA ALA A 192 4.30 -48.09 10.44
C ALA A 192 4.62 -46.64 10.81
N LEU A 193 5.74 -46.39 11.49
CA LEU A 193 6.18 -45.04 11.84
C LEU A 193 6.59 -44.25 10.60
N ARG A 194 7.40 -44.84 9.70
CA ARG A 194 7.84 -44.18 8.46
C ARG A 194 6.64 -43.74 7.61
N SER A 195 5.70 -44.65 7.36
CA SER A 195 4.47 -44.33 6.61
C SER A 195 3.55 -43.32 7.31
N THR A 196 3.56 -43.25 8.64
CA THR A 196 2.78 -42.25 9.38
C THR A 196 3.40 -40.86 9.27
N ILE A 197 4.73 -40.76 9.30
CA ILE A 197 5.41 -39.47 9.15
C ILE A 197 5.33 -38.99 7.69
N GLU A 198 5.48 -39.87 6.71
CA GLU A 198 5.28 -39.54 5.28
C GLU A 198 3.86 -39.02 5.01
N ARG A 199 2.84 -39.58 5.69
CA ARG A 199 1.44 -39.12 5.59
C ARG A 199 1.18 -37.80 6.31
N ASN A 200 1.99 -37.43 7.29
CA ASN A 200 1.86 -36.21 8.09
C ASN A 200 3.05 -35.27 7.85
N ALA A 201 3.50 -35.17 6.59
CA ALA A 201 4.63 -34.32 6.21
C ALA A 201 4.36 -32.85 6.58
N ASP A 202 4.95 -32.41 7.69
CA ASP A 202 4.92 -31.04 8.19
C ASP A 202 6.34 -30.46 8.05
N ALA A 203 6.45 -29.20 7.60
CA ALA A 203 7.74 -28.51 7.43
C ALA A 203 8.57 -28.43 8.74
N ARG A 204 7.93 -28.57 9.90
CA ARG A 204 8.53 -28.55 11.23
C ARG A 204 9.09 -29.90 11.66
N LEU A 205 8.66 -31.00 11.04
CA LEU A 205 9.04 -32.37 11.39
C LEU A 205 10.18 -32.86 10.48
N ARG A 206 11.33 -33.15 11.08
CA ARG A 206 12.49 -33.74 10.42
C ARG A 206 12.79 -35.11 11.00
N ILE A 207 13.28 -36.00 10.16
CA ILE A 207 13.73 -37.32 10.55
C ILE A 207 15.19 -37.49 10.14
N HIS A 208 15.98 -38.06 11.03
CA HIS A 208 17.32 -38.54 10.71
C HIS A 208 17.46 -40.02 11.09
N ASP A 209 17.94 -40.84 10.15
CA ASP A 209 18.35 -42.20 10.45
C ASP A 209 19.66 -42.13 11.27
N THR A 210 19.71 -42.84 12.40
CA THR A 210 20.90 -42.91 13.26
C THR A 210 21.69 -44.18 12.96
N GLU A 211 23.01 -44.16 13.20
CA GLU A 211 23.91 -45.29 12.92
C GLU A 211 23.51 -46.60 13.64
N ASP A 212 22.76 -46.49 14.74
CA ASP A 212 22.29 -47.61 15.56
C ASP A 212 20.98 -48.27 15.06
N GLY A 213 20.49 -47.89 13.86
CA GLY A 213 19.22 -48.40 13.31
C GLY A 213 17.96 -47.85 14.00
N ARG A 214 18.11 -46.78 14.79
CA ARG A 214 17.00 -45.98 15.35
C ARG A 214 16.72 -44.77 14.45
N LEU A 215 15.54 -44.20 14.62
CA LEU A 215 15.05 -43.04 13.91
C LEU A 215 14.95 -41.87 14.89
N GLU A 216 15.66 -40.78 14.65
CA GLU A 216 15.53 -39.55 15.42
C GLU A 216 14.38 -38.70 14.86
N ILE A 217 13.41 -38.42 15.70
CA ILE A 217 12.31 -37.50 15.41
C ILE A 217 12.71 -36.12 15.92
N ALA A 218 12.82 -35.15 15.03
CA ALA A 218 13.11 -33.75 15.36
C ALA A 218 11.92 -32.85 14.98
N VAL A 219 11.29 -32.20 15.96
CA VAL A 219 10.19 -31.24 15.70
C VAL A 219 10.61 -29.84 16.13
N THR A 220 10.59 -28.89 15.19
CA THR A 220 10.97 -27.50 15.44
C THR A 220 9.76 -26.69 15.90
N GLY A 221 9.86 -26.03 17.05
CA GLY A 221 8.79 -25.22 17.65
C GLY A 221 7.78 -26.07 18.42
N ARG A 222 6.48 -25.80 18.26
CA ARG A 222 5.40 -26.52 18.95
C ARG A 222 5.28 -27.96 18.46
N LEU A 223 5.19 -28.89 19.39
CA LEU A 223 4.80 -30.27 19.11
C LEU A 223 3.26 -30.35 19.12
N ASP A 224 2.65 -30.26 17.94
CA ASP A 224 1.19 -30.30 17.78
C ASP A 224 0.61 -31.63 18.31
N GLY A 225 -0.48 -31.55 19.08
CA GLY A 225 -1.10 -32.74 19.68
C GLY A 225 -1.64 -33.76 18.67
N ALA A 226 -1.85 -33.37 17.41
CA ALA A 226 -2.20 -34.30 16.32
C ALA A 226 -0.97 -35.07 15.83
N ILE A 227 0.16 -34.39 15.63
CA ILE A 227 1.45 -34.99 15.24
C ILE A 227 1.94 -35.92 16.36
N GLU A 228 1.89 -35.47 17.61
CA GLU A 228 2.22 -36.29 18.77
C GLU A 228 1.39 -37.57 18.82
N ARG A 229 0.05 -37.46 18.70
CA ARG A 229 -0.84 -38.63 18.70
C ARG A 229 -0.53 -39.59 17.56
N ALA A 230 -0.36 -39.07 16.34
CA ALA A 230 -0.03 -39.89 15.17
C ALA A 230 1.29 -40.65 15.37
N ILE A 231 2.32 -40.00 15.90
CA ILE A 231 3.61 -40.63 16.20
C ILE A 231 3.44 -41.66 17.33
N ALA A 232 2.79 -41.29 18.43
CA ALA A 232 2.56 -42.15 19.58
C ALA A 232 1.81 -43.45 19.21
N ASP A 233 0.79 -43.35 18.35
CA ASP A 233 0.00 -44.49 17.89
C ASP A 233 0.81 -45.45 17.00
N ALA A 234 1.74 -44.92 16.22
CA ALA A 234 2.65 -45.71 15.37
C ALA A 234 3.81 -46.37 16.14
N LEU A 235 4.01 -46.00 17.41
CA LEU A 235 5.06 -46.56 18.26
C LEU A 235 4.61 -47.84 19.01
N PRO A 236 5.53 -48.79 19.25
CA PRO A 236 5.29 -49.90 20.18
C PRO A 236 4.94 -49.40 21.58
N VAL A 237 4.10 -50.15 22.32
CA VAL A 237 3.56 -49.75 23.64
C VAL A 237 4.61 -49.21 24.61
N ARG A 238 5.79 -49.84 24.69
CA ARG A 238 6.89 -49.43 25.57
C ARG A 238 7.58 -48.12 25.17
N GLU A 239 7.62 -47.82 23.87
CA GLU A 239 8.23 -46.58 23.36
C GLU A 239 7.20 -45.43 23.35
N ARG A 240 5.90 -45.75 23.25
CA ARG A 240 4.80 -44.78 23.31
C ARG A 240 4.78 -44.01 24.62
N GLU A 241 4.90 -44.70 25.75
CA GLU A 241 4.92 -44.05 27.08
C GLU A 241 6.10 -43.07 27.19
N ARG A 242 7.30 -43.52 26.81
CA ARG A 242 8.52 -42.70 26.83
C ARG A 242 8.44 -41.48 25.92
N PHE A 243 7.89 -41.65 24.72
CA PHE A 243 7.69 -40.56 23.78
C PHE A 243 6.70 -39.52 24.32
N THR A 244 5.57 -39.97 24.88
CA THR A 244 4.52 -39.09 25.42
C THR A 244 5.00 -38.33 26.66
N GLU A 245 5.79 -38.98 27.52
CA GLU A 245 6.45 -38.34 28.65
C GLU A 245 7.44 -37.27 28.17
N ALA A 246 8.34 -37.62 27.24
CA ALA A 246 9.31 -36.68 26.68
C ALA A 246 8.63 -35.48 25.98
N ALA A 247 7.54 -35.73 25.24
CA ALA A 247 6.72 -34.70 24.61
C ALA A 247 6.10 -33.75 25.64
N SER A 248 5.64 -34.29 26.78
CA SER A 248 5.05 -33.51 27.87
C SER A 248 6.09 -32.66 28.60
N VAL A 249 7.28 -33.20 28.88
CA VAL A 249 8.40 -32.43 29.44
C VAL A 249 8.81 -31.31 28.49
N TYR A 250 8.96 -31.61 27.20
CA TYR A 250 9.32 -30.61 26.19
C TYR A 250 8.32 -29.45 26.14
N ARG A 251 7.01 -29.73 26.19
CA ARG A 251 5.98 -28.67 26.21
C ARG A 251 6.13 -27.74 27.40
N LEU A 252 6.36 -28.29 28.60
CA LEU A 252 6.53 -27.49 29.81
C LEU A 252 7.80 -26.63 29.75
N ASP A 253 8.91 -27.19 29.26
CA ASP A 253 10.20 -26.48 29.19
C ASP A 253 10.25 -25.39 28.10
N THR A 254 9.37 -25.47 27.10
CA THR A 254 9.38 -24.59 25.93
C THR A 254 8.24 -23.59 25.86
N GLN A 255 7.26 -23.68 26.76
CA GLN A 255 6.10 -22.79 26.79
C GLN A 255 6.54 -21.32 26.80
N ASP A 256 7.43 -20.92 27.71
CA ASP A 256 7.92 -19.53 27.83
C ASP A 256 8.87 -19.10 26.69
N GLN A 257 9.25 -20.02 25.80
CA GLN A 257 10.13 -19.74 24.66
C GLN A 257 9.36 -19.46 23.37
N LEU A 258 8.09 -19.86 23.32
CA LEU A 258 7.22 -19.71 22.16
C LEU A 258 6.23 -18.57 22.40
N SER A 259 6.02 -17.74 21.37
CA SER A 259 4.95 -16.74 21.38
C SER A 259 3.56 -17.40 21.46
N PRO A 260 2.51 -16.67 21.90
CA PRO A 260 1.13 -17.18 21.86
C PRO A 260 0.73 -17.75 20.49
N ALA A 261 1.08 -17.06 19.40
CA ALA A 261 0.83 -17.54 18.04
C ALA A 261 1.55 -18.87 17.73
N GLU A 262 2.80 -19.04 18.17
CA GLU A 262 3.57 -20.28 18.00
C GLU A 262 3.07 -21.42 18.90
N GLN A 263 2.51 -21.08 20.07
CA GLN A 263 1.78 -22.03 20.92
C GLN A 263 0.42 -22.42 20.30
N GLY A 264 0.00 -21.74 19.23
CA GLY A 264 -1.24 -21.96 18.49
C GLY A 264 -2.48 -21.51 19.26
N GLU A 265 -2.34 -20.49 20.09
CA GLU A 265 -3.47 -19.74 20.65
C GLU A 265 -4.32 -19.16 19.52
N ALA A 266 -5.64 -19.28 19.65
CA ALA A 266 -6.57 -18.71 18.69
C ALA A 266 -6.82 -17.24 19.02
N PHE A 267 -6.62 -16.36 18.03
CA PHE A 267 -6.90 -14.94 18.18
C PHE A 267 -7.68 -14.44 16.97
N THR A 268 -8.98 -14.29 17.15
CA THR A 268 -9.91 -13.89 16.09
C THR A 268 -10.76 -12.73 16.57
N VAL A 269 -10.75 -11.62 15.83
CA VAL A 269 -11.64 -10.47 16.08
C VAL A 269 -12.86 -10.60 15.16
N PRO A 270 -14.09 -10.57 15.69
CA PRO A 270 -15.28 -10.76 14.88
C PRO A 270 -15.49 -9.59 13.94
N ARG A 271 -16.01 -9.89 12.75
CA ARG A 271 -16.34 -8.89 11.74
C ARG A 271 -17.69 -8.26 12.01
N LEU A 272 -17.83 -6.99 11.66
CA LEU A 272 -19.13 -6.34 11.63
C LEU A 272 -19.93 -6.86 10.42
N MET A 273 -21.17 -7.21 10.66
CA MET A 273 -22.12 -7.75 9.67
C MET A 273 -23.39 -6.92 9.70
N THR A 274 -24.11 -6.88 8.58
CA THR A 274 -25.43 -6.25 8.52
C THR A 274 -26.38 -7.09 7.69
N ALA A 275 -27.66 -7.12 8.06
CA ALA A 275 -28.68 -7.75 7.24
C ALA A 275 -28.96 -6.89 6.00
N ILE A 276 -28.84 -7.49 4.82
CA ILE A 276 -29.22 -6.87 3.55
C ILE A 276 -30.13 -7.86 2.82
N GLN A 277 -31.35 -7.42 2.49
CA GLN A 277 -32.36 -8.26 1.85
C GLN A 277 -32.68 -9.58 2.58
N GLY A 278 -32.48 -9.62 3.91
CA GLY A 278 -32.77 -10.78 4.76
C GLY A 278 -31.61 -11.76 4.94
N GLU A 279 -30.45 -11.49 4.35
CA GLU A 279 -29.21 -12.26 4.55
C GLU A 279 -28.15 -11.42 5.26
N LEU A 280 -27.31 -12.05 6.09
CA LEU A 280 -26.21 -11.35 6.76
C LEU A 280 -25.02 -11.18 5.83
N GLU A 281 -24.74 -9.94 5.48
CA GLU A 281 -23.62 -9.56 4.61
C GLU A 281 -22.51 -8.86 5.40
N PHE A 282 -21.29 -8.90 4.86
CA PHE A 282 -20.17 -8.16 5.43
C PHE A 282 -20.50 -6.66 5.39
N ALA A 283 -20.31 -5.97 6.52
CA ALA A 283 -20.37 -4.51 6.59
C ALA A 283 -19.18 -3.81 5.85
N ASP A 284 -19.23 -3.75 4.52
CA ASP A 284 -18.23 -3.11 3.65
C ASP A 284 -18.93 -2.08 2.75
N SER A 285 -18.37 -0.88 2.64
CA SER A 285 -18.92 0.18 1.79
C SER A 285 -19.11 -0.22 0.33
N ASP A 286 -18.24 -1.09 -0.21
CA ASP A 286 -18.36 -1.57 -1.58
C ASP A 286 -19.56 -2.51 -1.72
N ILE A 287 -19.78 -3.40 -0.74
CA ILE A 287 -20.95 -4.30 -0.71
C ILE A 287 -22.23 -3.50 -0.55
N PHE A 288 -22.25 -2.48 0.31
CA PHE A 288 -23.41 -1.60 0.48
C PHE A 288 -23.84 -0.96 -0.84
N MET A 289 -22.88 -0.56 -1.67
CA MET A 289 -23.14 0.03 -2.97
C MET A 289 -23.73 -0.96 -3.98
N GLU A 290 -23.43 -2.25 -3.88
CA GLU A 290 -24.04 -3.29 -4.73
C GLU A 290 -25.56 -3.42 -4.50
N PHE A 291 -26.02 -3.11 -3.28
CA PHE A 291 -27.43 -3.16 -2.90
C PHE A 291 -28.09 -1.79 -2.80
N HIS A 292 -27.35 -0.71 -3.05
CA HIS A 292 -27.87 0.65 -2.98
C HIS A 292 -28.33 1.12 -4.35
N ASP A 293 -29.64 1.23 -4.54
CA ASP A 293 -30.22 1.73 -5.77
C ASP A 293 -29.95 3.24 -5.91
N TRP A 294 -29.10 3.61 -6.87
CA TRP A 294 -28.87 5.00 -7.25
C TRP A 294 -28.70 5.13 -8.76
N SER A 295 -29.04 6.31 -9.31
CA SER A 295 -28.81 6.64 -10.72
C SER A 295 -27.98 7.90 -10.83
N LEU A 296 -27.03 7.91 -11.78
CA LEU A 296 -26.29 9.13 -12.10
C LEU A 296 -27.23 10.25 -12.59
N LEU A 297 -28.35 9.87 -13.23
CA LEU A 297 -29.28 10.82 -13.84
C LEU A 297 -30.08 11.62 -12.82
N ASP A 298 -30.07 11.23 -11.55
CA ASP A 298 -30.67 12.01 -10.46
C ASP A 298 -29.79 13.21 -10.07
N HIS A 299 -28.56 13.29 -10.60
CA HIS A 299 -27.59 14.34 -10.30
C HIS A 299 -27.40 15.29 -11.48
N SER A 300 -27.39 16.59 -11.19
CA SER A 300 -27.19 17.61 -12.22
C SER A 300 -25.83 17.49 -12.91
N ALA A 301 -25.85 17.45 -14.24
CA ALA A 301 -24.65 17.49 -15.09
C ALA A 301 -24.06 18.90 -15.29
N LYS A 302 -24.77 19.94 -14.83
CA LYS A 302 -24.47 21.34 -15.15
C LYS A 302 -23.35 21.90 -14.28
N LEU A 303 -22.31 22.42 -14.91
CA LEU A 303 -21.25 23.18 -14.25
C LEU A 303 -21.57 24.69 -14.25
N SER A 304 -21.46 25.30 -13.08
CA SER A 304 -21.54 26.75 -12.86
C SER A 304 -20.24 27.45 -13.25
N ALA A 305 -20.24 28.78 -13.29
CA ALA A 305 -19.04 29.56 -13.65
C ALA A 305 -17.96 29.53 -12.57
N ALA A 306 -18.34 29.31 -11.32
CA ALA A 306 -17.37 29.12 -10.25
C ALA A 306 -16.63 27.76 -10.38
N GLU A 307 -17.34 26.72 -10.82
CA GLU A 307 -16.79 25.36 -10.93
C GLU A 307 -15.93 25.18 -12.18
N PHE A 308 -16.34 25.77 -13.30
CA PHE A 308 -15.63 25.70 -14.56
C PHE A 308 -15.96 26.92 -15.42
N ASP A 309 -14.94 27.72 -15.71
CA ASP A 309 -15.04 28.80 -16.67
C ASP A 309 -13.77 28.93 -17.49
N ILE A 310 -13.95 29.59 -18.63
CA ILE A 310 -12.93 29.75 -19.63
C ILE A 310 -12.88 31.23 -20.00
N ARG A 311 -11.74 31.86 -19.78
CA ARG A 311 -11.49 33.26 -20.09
C ARG A 311 -10.42 33.37 -21.16
N GLU A 312 -10.77 34.02 -22.24
CA GLU A 312 -9.83 34.32 -23.31
C GLU A 312 -9.21 35.71 -23.12
N THR A 313 -7.90 35.78 -23.24
CA THR A 313 -7.16 37.06 -23.33
C THR A 313 -6.36 37.10 -24.62
N ALA A 314 -5.90 38.28 -25.01
CA ALA A 314 -5.26 38.52 -26.32
C ALA A 314 -4.04 37.64 -26.64
N ARG A 315 -3.38 37.04 -25.64
CA ARG A 315 -2.19 36.18 -25.79
C ARG A 315 -2.20 34.91 -24.94
N SER A 316 -3.26 34.69 -24.17
CA SER A 316 -3.35 33.57 -23.24
C SER A 316 -4.79 33.16 -23.01
N PHE A 317 -4.97 31.93 -22.61
CA PHE A 317 -6.26 31.36 -22.25
C PHE A 317 -6.20 30.95 -20.79
N GLU A 318 -7.10 31.50 -19.98
CA GLU A 318 -7.19 31.23 -18.55
C GLU A 318 -8.38 30.32 -18.30
N ILE A 319 -8.18 29.28 -17.51
CA ILE A 319 -9.22 28.34 -17.10
C ILE A 319 -9.41 28.51 -15.61
N ASP A 320 -10.63 28.84 -15.21
CA ASP A 320 -11.03 28.92 -13.82
C ASP A 320 -11.63 27.57 -13.39
N LEU A 321 -11.00 26.93 -12.41
CA LEU A 321 -11.42 25.69 -11.77
C LEU A 321 -11.64 25.94 -10.29
N ASP A 322 -12.89 25.89 -9.84
CA ASP A 322 -13.25 26.11 -8.42
C ASP A 322 -12.66 27.41 -7.85
N GLY A 323 -12.56 28.46 -8.67
CA GLY A 323 -11.96 29.75 -8.32
C GLY A 323 -10.42 29.82 -8.40
N ASN A 324 -9.74 28.71 -8.71
CA ASN A 324 -8.32 28.69 -9.02
C ASN A 324 -8.08 28.93 -10.52
N HIS A 325 -6.99 29.61 -10.86
CA HIS A 325 -6.71 30.01 -12.24
C HIS A 325 -5.58 29.15 -12.82
N VAL A 326 -5.81 28.58 -14.01
CA VAL A 326 -4.80 27.87 -14.80
C VAL A 326 -4.57 28.66 -16.09
N THR A 327 -3.39 29.24 -16.27
CA THR A 327 -3.06 30.05 -17.46
C THR A 327 -2.31 29.24 -18.50
N TYR A 328 -2.78 29.26 -19.74
CA TYR A 328 -2.14 28.70 -20.92
C TYR A 328 -1.71 29.83 -21.86
N GLN A 329 -0.47 29.82 -22.34
CA GLN A 329 0.00 30.78 -23.34
C GLN A 329 0.04 30.12 -24.72
N PHE A 330 -0.43 30.82 -25.75
CA PHE A 330 -0.35 30.32 -27.12
C PHE A 330 1.10 30.33 -27.61
N ALA A 331 1.52 29.28 -28.32
CA ALA A 331 2.87 29.23 -28.88
C ALA A 331 2.99 30.10 -30.15
N ASP A 332 1.90 30.25 -30.91
CA ASP A 332 1.85 31.05 -32.15
C ASP A 332 0.45 31.63 -32.48
N GLU A 333 0.38 32.48 -33.52
CA GLU A 333 -0.86 33.12 -34.00
C GLU A 333 -1.80 32.14 -34.73
N GLU A 334 -1.31 31.01 -35.24
CA GLU A 334 -2.13 29.99 -35.91
C GLU A 334 -3.00 29.22 -34.90
N GLU A 335 -2.44 28.85 -33.75
CA GLU A 335 -3.20 28.27 -32.64
C GLU A 335 -4.29 29.22 -32.15
N GLN A 336 -4.04 30.53 -32.15
CA GLN A 336 -5.04 31.54 -31.78
C GLN A 336 -6.17 31.64 -32.82
N LEU A 337 -5.85 31.71 -34.11
CA LEU A 337 -6.83 31.80 -35.20
C LEU A 337 -7.71 30.54 -35.32
N ALA A 338 -7.22 29.38 -34.90
CA ALA A 338 -7.96 28.12 -34.93
C ALA A 338 -9.06 28.01 -33.85
N LEU A 339 -9.30 29.03 -33.01
CA LEU A 339 -10.44 29.09 -32.09
C LEU A 339 -11.76 29.38 -32.82
N ASP A 340 -11.69 30.18 -33.88
CA ASP A 340 -12.84 30.60 -34.69
C ASP A 340 -13.10 29.71 -35.92
N ILE A 341 -12.22 28.73 -36.17
CA ILE A 341 -12.27 27.84 -37.33
C ILE A 341 -12.75 26.47 -36.88
N ALA A 342 -13.75 25.93 -37.60
CA ALA A 342 -14.20 24.56 -37.40
C ALA A 342 -13.08 23.57 -37.78
N VAL A 343 -12.43 22.99 -36.77
CA VAL A 343 -11.46 21.90 -36.96
C VAL A 343 -12.21 20.59 -37.24
N GLU A 344 -11.79 19.87 -38.28
CA GLU A 344 -12.41 18.60 -38.65
C GLU A 344 -12.30 17.58 -37.50
N GLY A 345 -13.43 16.98 -37.12
CA GLY A 345 -13.52 16.04 -35.99
C GLY A 345 -13.69 16.69 -34.61
N TRP A 346 -13.65 18.01 -34.49
CA TRP A 346 -13.95 18.72 -33.24
C TRP A 346 -15.45 19.00 -33.12
N THR A 347 -16.19 17.95 -32.79
CA THR A 347 -17.65 18.03 -32.59
C THR A 347 -18.02 17.77 -31.13
N PRO A 348 -19.19 18.27 -30.67
CA PRO A 348 -19.71 17.93 -29.34
C PRO A 348 -19.78 16.41 -29.10
N GLU A 349 -20.18 15.64 -30.11
CA GLU A 349 -20.27 14.18 -30.03
C GLU A 349 -18.90 13.53 -29.85
N ALA A 350 -17.87 14.03 -30.57
CA ALA A 350 -16.51 13.53 -30.44
C ALA A 350 -15.94 13.82 -29.05
N LEU A 351 -16.21 15.02 -28.51
CA LEU A 351 -15.81 15.39 -27.15
C LEU A 351 -16.50 14.49 -26.12
N VAL A 352 -17.82 14.26 -26.23
CA VAL A 352 -18.57 13.38 -25.32
C VAL A 352 -18.03 11.95 -25.35
N LEU A 353 -17.76 11.38 -26.52
CA LEU A 353 -17.20 10.03 -26.64
C LEU A 353 -15.77 9.94 -26.09
N TRP A 354 -14.99 11.02 -26.20
CA TRP A 354 -13.67 11.08 -25.61
C TRP A 354 -13.76 11.16 -24.08
N LEU A 355 -14.64 12.01 -23.53
CA LEU A 355 -14.90 12.15 -22.10
C LEU A 355 -15.43 10.86 -21.47
N ASP A 356 -16.30 10.12 -22.15
CA ASP A 356 -16.81 8.81 -21.72
C ASP A 356 -15.66 7.84 -21.47
N ARG A 357 -14.70 7.75 -22.40
CA ARG A 357 -13.51 6.89 -22.23
C ARG A 357 -12.62 7.32 -21.07
N GLN A 358 -12.53 8.63 -20.80
CA GLN A 358 -11.67 9.18 -19.74
C GLN A 358 -12.31 9.15 -18.34
N SER A 359 -13.63 8.98 -18.26
CA SER A 359 -14.41 9.07 -17.02
C SER A 359 -15.15 7.77 -16.70
N ARG A 360 -14.77 6.67 -17.36
CA ARG A 360 -15.43 5.37 -17.19
C ARG A 360 -15.19 4.82 -15.79
N GLN A 361 -16.26 4.45 -15.11
CA GLN A 361 -16.23 3.79 -13.81
C GLN A 361 -16.90 2.41 -13.90
N PRO A 362 -16.38 1.39 -13.18
CA PRO A 362 -16.85 0.00 -13.29
C PRO A 362 -18.26 -0.22 -12.74
N ASP A 363 -18.70 0.60 -11.79
CA ASP A 363 -19.96 0.52 -11.05
C ASP A 363 -21.06 1.44 -11.59
N MET A 364 -20.84 2.06 -12.76
CA MET A 364 -21.81 2.96 -13.39
C MET A 364 -22.25 2.45 -14.76
N HIS A 365 -23.56 2.56 -15.04
CA HIS A 365 -24.09 2.21 -16.35
C HIS A 365 -23.59 3.19 -17.42
N GLN A 366 -22.91 2.65 -18.44
CA GLN A 366 -22.33 3.47 -19.52
C GLN A 366 -23.39 4.32 -20.25
N SER A 367 -24.61 3.82 -20.40
CA SER A 367 -25.71 4.58 -21.00
C SER A 367 -26.09 5.83 -20.21
N GLU A 368 -26.02 5.77 -18.88
CA GLU A 368 -26.28 6.91 -18.01
C GLU A 368 -25.14 7.91 -18.07
N LEU A 369 -23.88 7.45 -17.98
CA LEU A 369 -22.70 8.31 -18.09
C LEU A 369 -22.71 9.08 -19.42
N LEU A 370 -22.93 8.39 -20.54
CA LEU A 370 -22.96 9.02 -21.86
C LEU A 370 -24.07 10.09 -21.96
N ARG A 371 -25.25 9.81 -21.40
CA ARG A 371 -26.37 10.77 -21.36
C ARG A 371 -26.03 11.98 -20.50
N TRP A 372 -25.44 11.75 -19.33
CA TRP A 372 -25.03 12.79 -18.39
C TRP A 372 -23.95 13.70 -19.00
N LEU A 373 -22.93 13.11 -19.65
CA LEU A 373 -21.89 13.85 -20.35
C LEU A 373 -22.44 14.67 -21.53
N ARG A 374 -23.42 14.14 -22.26
CA ARG A 374 -24.09 14.88 -23.33
C ARG A 374 -24.81 16.10 -22.76
N GLU A 375 -25.52 15.96 -21.65
CA GLU A 375 -26.19 17.08 -20.99
C GLU A 375 -25.19 18.13 -20.50
N LEU A 376 -24.06 17.70 -19.93
CA LEU A 376 -22.97 18.59 -19.51
C LEU A 376 -22.43 19.41 -20.69
N VAL A 377 -22.04 18.74 -21.78
CA VAL A 377 -21.46 19.41 -22.95
C VAL A 377 -22.49 20.33 -23.62
N ASP A 378 -23.74 19.88 -23.74
CA ASP A 378 -24.84 20.71 -24.25
C ASP A 378 -25.07 21.96 -23.38
N HIS A 379 -24.98 21.84 -22.06
CA HIS A 379 -25.08 22.98 -21.14
C HIS A 379 -23.92 23.96 -21.33
N LEU A 380 -22.68 23.47 -21.43
CA LEU A 380 -21.51 24.32 -21.65
C LEU A 380 -21.60 25.09 -22.98
N ILE A 381 -22.07 24.44 -24.04
CA ILE A 381 -22.16 25.07 -25.37
C ILE A 381 -23.40 25.98 -25.48
N LYS A 382 -24.59 25.44 -25.20
CA LYS A 382 -25.86 26.12 -25.49
C LYS A 382 -26.26 27.13 -24.42
N ALA A 383 -26.02 26.82 -23.15
CA ALA A 383 -26.43 27.67 -22.04
C ALA A 383 -25.31 28.60 -21.56
N ARG A 384 -24.06 28.12 -21.52
CA ARG A 384 -22.88 28.91 -21.14
C ARG A 384 -22.18 29.58 -22.32
N GLY A 385 -22.55 29.27 -23.56
CA GLY A 385 -22.03 29.93 -24.77
C GLY A 385 -20.57 29.58 -25.09
N MET A 386 -20.02 28.49 -24.56
CA MET A 386 -18.62 28.12 -24.78
C MET A 386 -18.44 27.50 -26.17
N HIS A 387 -17.38 27.92 -26.87
CA HIS A 387 -17.02 27.37 -28.17
C HIS A 387 -16.47 25.94 -28.03
N ILE A 388 -16.87 25.04 -28.94
CA ILE A 388 -16.38 23.64 -28.95
C ILE A 388 -14.86 23.56 -29.06
N ALA A 389 -14.23 24.49 -29.78
CA ALA A 389 -12.78 24.54 -29.91
C ALA A 389 -12.07 24.79 -28.57
N ALA A 390 -12.61 25.68 -27.74
CA ALA A 390 -12.12 25.91 -26.39
C ALA A 390 -12.23 24.65 -25.53
N LEU A 391 -13.41 24.02 -25.52
CA LEU A 391 -13.66 22.78 -24.76
C LEU A 391 -12.76 21.62 -25.19
N MET A 392 -12.48 21.50 -26.49
CA MET A 392 -11.59 20.47 -27.05
C MET A 392 -10.14 20.67 -26.65
N ARG A 393 -9.67 21.91 -26.49
CA ARG A 393 -8.29 22.21 -26.04
C ARG A 393 -8.13 21.96 -24.55
N CYS A 394 -9.13 22.33 -23.75
CA CYS A 394 -9.12 22.06 -22.30
C CYS A 394 -9.75 20.71 -21.92
N LYS A 395 -9.94 19.79 -22.87
CA LYS A 395 -10.67 18.54 -22.65
C LYS A 395 -10.14 17.71 -21.47
N PHE A 396 -8.83 17.71 -21.23
CA PHE A 396 -8.21 17.01 -20.09
C PHE A 396 -8.56 17.65 -18.75
N ILE A 397 -8.59 18.97 -18.69
CA ILE A 397 -8.98 19.74 -17.51
C ILE A 397 -10.48 19.52 -17.23
N LEU A 398 -11.31 19.58 -18.29
CA LEU A 398 -12.73 19.26 -18.19
C LEU A 398 -12.96 17.81 -17.74
N ALA A 399 -12.21 16.84 -18.25
CA ALA A 399 -12.28 15.44 -17.83
C ALA A 399 -11.92 15.25 -16.36
N ARG A 400 -10.89 15.94 -15.86
CA ARG A 400 -10.55 15.94 -14.43
C ARG A 400 -11.71 16.45 -13.60
N LYS A 401 -12.26 17.62 -13.95
CA LYS A 401 -13.40 18.21 -13.23
C LYS A 401 -14.63 17.30 -13.23
N ILE A 402 -14.86 16.60 -14.33
CA ILE A 402 -15.91 15.59 -14.44
C ILE A 402 -15.66 14.43 -13.49
N ARG A 403 -14.46 13.82 -13.49
CA ARG A 403 -14.11 12.74 -12.56
C ARG A 403 -14.29 13.16 -11.10
N ASP A 404 -13.76 14.32 -10.72
CA ASP A 404 -13.89 14.85 -9.36
C ASP A 404 -15.36 14.98 -8.94
N ARG A 405 -16.24 15.37 -9.87
CA ARG A 405 -17.68 15.46 -9.62
C ARG A 405 -18.35 14.09 -9.51
N LEU A 406 -18.01 13.15 -10.39
CA LEU A 406 -18.51 11.78 -10.32
C LEU A 406 -18.09 11.10 -8.99
N ASP A 407 -16.84 11.27 -8.59
CA ASP A 407 -16.32 10.76 -7.33
C ASP A 407 -16.98 11.45 -6.11
N GLY A 408 -17.33 12.73 -6.23
CA GLY A 408 -18.15 13.44 -5.24
C GLY A 408 -19.54 12.84 -5.09
N ILE A 409 -20.25 12.60 -6.20
CA ILE A 409 -21.57 11.97 -6.22
C ILE A 409 -21.50 10.57 -5.60
N ARG A 410 -20.50 9.78 -6.01
CA ARG A 410 -20.27 8.42 -5.51
C ARG A 410 -19.98 8.39 -4.02
N ARG A 411 -19.14 9.30 -3.52
CA ARG A 411 -18.88 9.45 -2.07
C ARG A 411 -20.15 9.81 -1.31
N GLY A 412 -21.02 10.65 -1.88
CA GLY A 412 -22.33 10.96 -1.32
C GLY A 412 -23.17 9.70 -1.14
N HIS A 413 -23.35 8.90 -2.19
CA HIS A 413 -24.12 7.66 -2.11
C HIS A 413 -23.48 6.59 -1.23
N ARG A 414 -22.14 6.48 -1.19
CA ARG A 414 -21.46 5.62 -0.23
C ARG A 414 -21.78 6.03 1.21
N SER A 415 -21.80 7.33 1.48
CA SER A 415 -22.21 7.87 2.78
C SER A 415 -23.66 7.53 3.10
N ASP A 416 -24.58 7.69 2.14
CA ASP A 416 -26.00 7.34 2.32
C ASP A 416 -26.19 5.85 2.60
N ALA A 417 -25.56 4.98 1.80
CA ALA A 417 -25.63 3.54 1.96
C ALA A 417 -25.03 3.08 3.30
N TYR A 418 -23.89 3.66 3.69
CA TYR A 418 -23.27 3.44 4.99
C TYR A 418 -24.21 3.80 6.15
N GLN A 419 -24.88 4.95 6.08
CA GLN A 419 -25.87 5.35 7.10
C GLN A 419 -27.07 4.40 7.14
N LYS A 420 -27.64 4.10 5.97
CA LYS A 420 -28.79 3.21 5.81
C LYS A 420 -28.56 1.83 6.40
N TYR A 421 -27.44 1.19 6.08
CA TYR A 421 -27.19 -0.19 6.47
C TYR A 421 -26.61 -0.35 7.87
N LEU A 422 -26.07 0.71 8.50
CA LEU A 422 -25.42 0.57 9.81
C LEU A 422 -26.06 1.36 10.95
N PHE A 423 -26.79 2.44 10.66
CA PHE A 423 -27.22 3.39 11.69
C PHE A 423 -28.69 3.78 11.65
N GLU A 424 -29.41 3.55 10.54
CA GLU A 424 -30.85 3.75 10.51
C GLU A 424 -31.58 2.80 11.49
N PRO A 425 -32.77 3.16 12.01
CA PRO A 425 -33.47 2.37 13.02
C PRO A 425 -33.80 0.92 12.60
N ASP A 426 -33.95 0.68 11.30
CA ASP A 426 -34.26 -0.63 10.73
C ASP A 426 -32.98 -1.42 10.36
N ALA A 427 -31.79 -0.86 10.60
CA ALA A 427 -30.52 -1.54 10.35
C ALA A 427 -30.30 -2.67 11.37
N GLU A 428 -30.19 -3.90 10.89
CA GLU A 428 -29.90 -5.07 11.71
C GLU A 428 -28.41 -5.40 11.63
N VAL A 429 -27.65 -4.98 12.66
CA VAL A 429 -26.18 -5.10 12.70
C VAL A 429 -25.76 -6.10 13.78
N ASP A 430 -24.91 -7.04 13.39
CA ASP A 430 -24.37 -8.09 14.27
C ASP A 430 -22.86 -8.27 14.04
N VAL A 431 -22.21 -9.18 14.76
CA VAL A 431 -20.82 -9.57 14.53
C VAL A 431 -20.67 -11.07 14.28
N SER A 432 -19.78 -11.45 13.36
CA SER A 432 -19.49 -12.86 13.05
C SER A 432 -18.07 -13.26 13.42
N PHE A 433 -17.96 -14.31 14.24
CA PHE A 433 -16.69 -14.97 14.57
C PHE A 433 -16.28 -16.00 13.52
N ASP A 434 -17.25 -16.67 12.88
CA ASP A 434 -16.98 -17.68 11.84
C ASP A 434 -16.27 -17.06 10.63
N HIS A 435 -16.54 -15.79 10.36
CA HIS A 435 -15.88 -15.00 9.32
C HIS A 435 -14.91 -13.96 9.87
N GLY A 436 -14.49 -14.11 11.14
CA GLY A 436 -13.61 -13.17 11.86
C GLY A 436 -12.23 -12.95 11.22
N PHE A 437 -11.57 -11.86 11.63
CA PHE A 437 -10.16 -11.62 11.31
C PHE A 437 -9.28 -12.47 12.21
N ALA A 438 -8.77 -13.58 11.66
CA ALA A 438 -7.89 -14.51 12.38
C ALA A 438 -6.42 -14.10 12.28
N PHE A 439 -5.82 -13.82 13.43
CA PHE A 439 -4.40 -13.53 13.56
C PHE A 439 -3.59 -14.82 13.73
N ARG A 440 -2.44 -14.91 13.05
CA ARG A 440 -1.65 -16.16 12.99
C ARG A 440 -0.16 -15.90 12.90
N GLU A 441 0.63 -16.92 13.22
CA GLU A 441 2.08 -16.88 13.13
C GLU A 441 2.53 -16.42 11.74
N GLY A 442 3.34 -15.36 11.70
CA GLY A 442 3.95 -14.89 10.47
C GLY A 442 3.00 -14.15 9.52
N MET A 443 1.84 -13.69 10.01
CA MET A 443 0.92 -12.87 9.22
C MET A 443 1.51 -11.53 8.76
N TYR A 444 2.55 -11.01 9.44
CA TYR A 444 3.23 -9.74 9.15
C TYR A 444 4.73 -9.95 8.85
N ARG A 445 5.10 -11.03 8.14
CA ARG A 445 6.52 -11.32 7.83
C ARG A 445 7.16 -10.27 6.93
N ASP A 446 6.34 -9.67 6.08
CA ASP A 446 6.64 -8.60 5.12
C ASP A 446 6.64 -7.20 5.74
N VAL A 447 6.20 -7.07 6.99
CA VAL A 447 6.17 -5.79 7.71
C VAL A 447 7.48 -5.56 8.48
N ARG A 448 7.99 -4.33 8.42
CA ARG A 448 9.14 -3.90 9.24
C ARG A 448 8.85 -4.08 10.72
N ARG A 449 9.85 -4.55 11.46
CA ARG A 449 9.74 -4.87 12.88
C ARG A 449 10.33 -3.77 13.75
N TYR A 450 9.78 -3.62 14.94
CA TYR A 450 10.34 -2.78 15.98
C TYR A 450 11.61 -3.42 16.58
N HIS A 451 12.67 -2.63 16.71
CA HIS A 451 14.01 -3.07 17.14
C HIS A 451 14.50 -2.42 18.44
N GLY A 452 13.63 -1.72 19.17
CA GLY A 452 14.03 -1.02 20.38
C GLY A 452 14.25 -1.95 21.60
N ARG A 453 14.67 -1.34 22.71
CA ARG A 453 15.12 -2.06 23.92
C ARG A 453 13.98 -2.67 24.73
N TRP A 454 12.80 -2.05 24.71
CA TRP A 454 11.63 -2.60 25.37
C TRP A 454 11.19 -3.88 24.65
N LYS A 455 10.92 -4.95 25.39
CA LYS A 455 10.45 -6.22 24.85
C LYS A 455 9.10 -6.54 25.50
N PRO A 456 7.99 -6.50 24.75
CA PRO A 456 6.68 -6.73 25.33
C PRO A 456 6.56 -8.19 25.78
N ARG A 457 5.89 -8.40 26.91
CA ARG A 457 5.72 -9.74 27.48
C ARG A 457 4.50 -10.45 26.94
N LYS A 458 3.52 -9.69 26.46
CA LYS A 458 2.19 -10.17 26.10
C LYS A 458 1.88 -9.99 24.61
N HIS A 459 2.87 -9.71 23.77
CA HIS A 459 2.63 -9.57 22.33
C HIS A 459 2.35 -10.94 21.67
N PHE A 460 1.26 -11.05 20.90
CA PHE A 460 0.75 -12.29 20.34
C PHE A 460 1.74 -12.98 19.39
N LEU A 461 2.48 -12.20 18.57
CA LEU A 461 3.53 -12.72 17.68
C LEU A 461 4.90 -12.86 18.38
N GLY A 462 4.98 -12.51 19.66
CA GLY A 462 6.20 -12.50 20.44
C GLY A 462 6.97 -11.17 20.40
N PRO A 463 7.96 -11.02 21.28
CA PRO A 463 8.69 -9.76 21.51
C PRO A 463 9.62 -9.32 20.37
N ASP A 464 9.94 -10.24 19.44
CA ASP A 464 10.86 -9.99 18.31
C ASP A 464 10.12 -9.88 16.96
N ALA A 465 8.79 -9.97 16.97
CA ALA A 465 7.93 -9.86 15.80
C ALA A 465 6.86 -8.77 15.94
N VAL A 466 7.12 -7.77 16.78
CA VAL A 466 6.27 -6.58 16.92
C VAL A 466 6.45 -5.70 15.67
N PRO A 467 5.38 -5.36 14.93
CA PRO A 467 5.46 -4.38 13.85
C PRO A 467 5.98 -3.02 14.34
N VAL A 468 6.72 -2.29 13.50
CA VAL A 468 7.28 -0.97 13.83
C VAL A 468 6.18 0.06 14.12
N PHE A 469 6.24 0.74 15.26
CA PHE A 469 5.29 1.82 15.60
C PHE A 469 5.40 3.00 14.65
N ASP A 470 4.31 3.73 14.45
CA ASP A 470 4.34 4.93 13.63
C ASP A 470 4.92 6.10 14.46
N GLY A 471 5.77 6.90 13.82
CA GLY A 471 6.52 7.98 14.49
C GLY A 471 7.93 7.59 14.96
N ALA A 472 8.56 8.46 15.75
CA ALA A 472 9.92 8.23 16.27
C ALA A 472 9.93 7.14 17.36
N ASP A 473 11.10 6.53 17.62
CA ASP A 473 11.30 5.67 18.79
C ASP A 473 10.93 6.47 20.07
N ASN A 474 9.88 6.03 20.79
CA ASN A 474 9.16 6.73 21.88
C ASN A 474 7.93 7.58 21.47
N GLY A 475 7.37 7.35 20.28
CA GLY A 475 6.11 7.93 19.83
C GLY A 475 4.92 7.57 20.73
N GLU A 476 3.78 8.20 20.47
CA GLU A 476 2.61 8.08 21.35
C GLU A 476 1.93 6.69 21.26
N GLU A 477 1.90 6.07 20.07
CA GLU A 477 1.50 4.66 19.90
C GLU A 477 2.35 3.70 20.75
N PHE A 478 3.65 3.98 20.86
CA PHE A 478 4.55 3.16 21.67
C PHE A 478 4.18 3.21 23.14
N GLN A 479 3.75 4.37 23.65
CA GLN A 479 3.28 4.52 25.03
C GLN A 479 1.96 3.77 25.26
N CYS A 480 1.05 3.81 24.28
CA CYS A 480 -0.19 3.02 24.33
C CYS A 480 0.10 1.52 24.38
N ALA A 481 1.02 1.02 23.55
CA ALA A 481 1.45 -0.37 23.58
C ALA A 481 2.04 -0.79 24.93
N GLN A 482 2.83 0.09 25.57
CA GLN A 482 3.35 -0.14 26.92
C GLN A 482 2.25 -0.19 27.97
N ALA A 483 1.24 0.69 27.85
CA ALA A 483 0.09 0.69 28.74
C ALA A 483 -0.68 -0.65 28.63
N ILE A 484 -1.00 -1.09 27.41
CA ILE A 484 -1.69 -2.37 27.14
C ILE A 484 -0.87 -3.56 27.69
N ASP A 485 0.43 -3.64 27.42
CA ASP A 485 1.30 -4.74 27.90
C ASP A 485 1.40 -4.80 29.43
N SER A 486 1.17 -3.68 30.12
CA SER A 486 1.22 -3.57 31.58
C SER A 486 -0.04 -4.03 32.31
N LEU A 487 -1.17 -4.16 31.61
CA LEU A 487 -2.46 -4.54 32.21
C LEU A 487 -2.46 -6.02 32.59
N SER A 488 -2.85 -6.35 33.82
CA SER A 488 -2.97 -7.74 34.28
C SER A 488 -4.01 -8.52 33.49
N ASP A 489 -5.11 -7.85 33.15
CA ASP A 489 -6.31 -8.42 32.53
C ASP A 489 -6.14 -8.74 31.05
N VAL A 490 -5.07 -8.23 30.41
CA VAL A 490 -4.71 -8.58 29.03
C VAL A 490 -3.98 -9.92 29.04
N LYS A 491 -4.50 -10.92 28.31
CA LYS A 491 -3.83 -12.19 28.06
C LYS A 491 -2.71 -12.00 27.04
N PHE A 492 -3.05 -11.44 25.88
CA PHE A 492 -2.10 -11.00 24.86
C PHE A 492 -2.68 -9.90 23.98
N TRP A 493 -1.81 -9.19 23.28
CA TRP A 493 -2.16 -8.08 22.38
C TRP A 493 -1.35 -8.12 21.09
N LEU A 494 -1.83 -7.43 20.07
CA LEU A 494 -1.21 -7.32 18.76
C LEU A 494 -1.36 -5.89 18.26
N ARG A 495 -0.28 -5.32 17.71
CA ARG A 495 -0.38 -4.11 16.89
C ARG A 495 -1.00 -4.46 15.55
N ASN A 496 -2.11 -3.81 15.23
CA ASN A 496 -2.89 -4.05 14.02
C ASN A 496 -2.36 -3.12 12.91
N VAL A 497 -1.81 -3.69 11.85
CA VAL A 497 -1.07 -2.92 10.83
C VAL A 497 -2.06 -2.34 9.83
N ALA A 498 -2.17 -1.02 9.73
CA ALA A 498 -3.10 -0.37 8.80
C ALA A 498 -2.90 -0.85 7.36
N LYS A 499 -4.02 -1.03 6.63
CA LYS A 499 -4.08 -1.48 5.22
C LYS A 499 -3.50 -2.87 4.91
N HIS A 500 -2.92 -3.59 5.87
CA HIS A 500 -2.44 -4.95 5.61
C HIS A 500 -3.64 -5.93 5.46
N PRO A 501 -3.62 -6.88 4.49
CA PRO A 501 -4.78 -7.73 4.19
C PRO A 501 -5.27 -8.61 5.35
N ALA A 502 -4.38 -8.95 6.28
CA ALA A 502 -4.70 -9.77 7.45
C ALA A 502 -5.14 -8.96 8.69
N SER A 503 -5.17 -7.63 8.59
CA SER A 503 -5.49 -6.73 9.71
C SER A 503 -6.98 -6.56 9.89
N PHE A 504 -7.39 -6.35 11.15
CA PHE A 504 -8.76 -6.01 11.50
C PHE A 504 -9.11 -4.60 11.04
N TRP A 505 -10.33 -4.42 10.56
CA TRP A 505 -10.85 -3.11 10.17
C TRP A 505 -12.37 -3.03 10.36
N LEU A 506 -12.86 -1.80 10.46
CA LEU A 506 -14.26 -1.41 10.52
C LEU A 506 -14.61 -0.50 9.33
N PRO A 507 -15.84 -0.56 8.79
CA PRO A 507 -16.23 0.27 7.66
C PRO A 507 -16.41 1.75 8.07
N THR A 508 -16.10 2.64 7.14
CA THR A 508 -16.40 4.08 7.23
C THR A 508 -17.04 4.52 5.90
N ALA A 509 -17.71 5.66 5.87
CA ALA A 509 -18.27 6.21 4.63
C ALA A 509 -17.19 6.46 3.56
N SER A 510 -15.97 6.79 3.98
CA SER A 510 -14.83 7.02 3.10
C SER A 510 -13.96 5.80 2.80
N GLY A 511 -14.24 4.63 3.40
CA GLY A 511 -13.43 3.43 3.20
C GLY A 511 -13.32 2.57 4.46
N ARG A 512 -12.09 2.29 4.91
CA ARG A 512 -11.83 1.37 6.04
C ARG A 512 -11.05 2.06 7.15
N PHE A 513 -11.48 1.83 8.38
CA PHE A 513 -10.81 2.24 9.61
C PHE A 513 -10.08 1.03 10.21
N TYR A 514 -8.77 1.18 10.46
CA TYR A 514 -7.92 0.16 11.07
C TYR A 514 -7.51 0.64 12.47
N PRO A 515 -8.13 0.15 13.54
CA PRO A 515 -7.72 0.50 14.91
C PRO A 515 -6.27 0.07 15.17
N ASP A 516 -5.50 0.83 15.94
CA ASP A 516 -4.07 0.58 16.17
C ASP A 516 -3.75 -0.75 16.89
N PHE A 517 -4.58 -1.16 17.86
CA PHE A 517 -4.31 -2.33 18.70
C PHE A 517 -5.55 -3.20 18.89
N VAL A 518 -5.28 -4.49 19.05
CA VAL A 518 -6.26 -5.51 19.41
C VAL A 518 -5.68 -6.38 20.52
N ALA A 519 -6.48 -6.74 21.51
CA ALA A 519 -6.08 -7.56 22.64
C ALA A 519 -7.16 -8.57 23.01
N GLN A 520 -6.75 -9.73 23.51
CA GLN A 520 -7.62 -10.67 24.19
C GLN A 520 -7.40 -10.51 25.70
N LEU A 521 -8.49 -10.42 26.44
CA LEU A 521 -8.49 -10.38 27.90
C LEU A 521 -8.49 -11.79 28.49
N GLU A 522 -8.07 -11.90 29.75
CA GLU A 522 -8.03 -13.18 30.50
C GLU A 522 -9.43 -13.81 30.68
N ASP A 523 -10.48 -12.99 30.67
CA ASP A 523 -11.88 -13.44 30.73
C ASP A 523 -12.46 -13.82 29.34
N GLY A 524 -11.66 -13.71 28.28
CA GLY A 524 -12.02 -14.07 26.91
C GLY A 524 -12.61 -12.93 26.07
N ARG A 525 -12.90 -11.76 26.66
CA ARG A 525 -13.33 -10.58 25.89
C ARG A 525 -12.21 -10.05 24.99
N LEU A 526 -12.58 -9.30 23.96
CA LEU A 526 -11.68 -8.65 23.02
C LEU A 526 -11.67 -7.15 23.27
N LEU A 527 -10.49 -6.54 23.35
CA LEU A 527 -10.31 -5.10 23.46
C LEU A 527 -9.69 -4.57 22.17
N VAL A 528 -10.35 -3.60 21.55
CA VAL A 528 -9.89 -2.88 20.36
C VAL A 528 -9.59 -1.44 20.79
N VAL A 529 -8.39 -0.96 20.48
CA VAL A 529 -7.92 0.37 20.88
C VAL A 529 -7.41 1.13 19.68
N GLU A 530 -7.92 2.35 19.52
CA GLU A 530 -7.33 3.38 18.67
C GLU A 530 -6.60 4.37 19.57
N TYR A 531 -5.39 4.77 19.22
CA TYR A 531 -4.70 5.85 19.91
C TYR A 531 -4.86 7.17 19.14
N LYS A 532 -5.17 8.24 19.86
CA LYS A 532 -5.30 9.59 19.29
C LYS A 532 -4.27 10.53 19.92
N GLY A 533 -3.40 11.08 19.08
CA GLY A 533 -2.36 12.04 19.48
C GLY A 533 -2.86 13.48 19.63
N ASP A 534 -2.12 14.28 20.40
CA ASP A 534 -2.47 15.67 20.80
C ASP A 534 -2.71 16.65 19.61
N HIS A 535 -2.34 16.27 18.38
CA HIS A 535 -2.46 17.10 17.18
C HIS A 535 -3.79 16.97 16.42
N LEU A 536 -4.63 15.99 16.77
CA LEU A 536 -5.93 15.76 16.14
C LEU A 536 -7.06 16.30 17.03
N LYS A 537 -7.34 17.61 16.93
CA LYS A 537 -8.58 18.17 17.49
C LYS A 537 -9.78 17.46 16.86
N ASP A 538 -10.84 17.20 17.65
CA ASP A 538 -12.08 16.52 17.27
C ASP A 538 -12.51 16.76 15.82
N SER A 539 -12.01 15.90 14.95
CA SER A 539 -12.34 15.91 13.53
C SER A 539 -13.62 15.10 13.33
N ILE A 540 -14.35 15.42 12.26
CA ILE A 540 -15.50 14.61 11.82
C ILE A 540 -15.09 13.13 11.68
N GLU A 541 -13.86 12.87 11.21
CA GLU A 541 -13.27 11.53 11.11
C GLU A 541 -13.13 10.82 12.46
N THR A 542 -12.72 11.52 13.52
CA THR A 542 -12.63 10.94 14.87
C THR A 542 -14.01 10.57 15.40
N GLY A 543 -15.02 11.41 15.12
CA GLY A 543 -16.41 11.14 15.47
C GLY A 543 -16.96 9.89 14.77
N GLU A 544 -16.66 9.73 13.49
CA GLU A 544 -17.05 8.55 12.71
C GLU A 544 -16.38 7.27 13.26
N LYS A 545 -15.06 7.29 13.48
CA LYS A 545 -14.31 6.17 14.09
C LYS A 545 -14.89 5.74 15.44
N ARG A 546 -15.28 6.70 16.28
CA ARG A 546 -15.93 6.43 17.57
C ARG A 546 -17.28 5.75 17.37
N THR A 547 -18.11 6.30 16.50
CA THR A 547 -19.47 5.84 16.25
C THR A 547 -19.48 4.40 15.73
N ILE A 548 -18.61 4.07 14.76
CA ILE A 548 -18.52 2.70 14.24
C ILE A 548 -17.93 1.72 15.26
N GLY A 549 -16.95 2.14 16.05
CA GLY A 549 -16.38 1.31 17.09
C GLY A 549 -17.39 0.98 18.20
N GLU A 550 -18.20 1.96 18.60
CA GLU A 550 -19.31 1.77 19.54
C GLU A 550 -20.43 0.87 18.98
N LEU A 551 -20.71 0.97 17.67
CA LEU A 551 -21.62 0.03 17.00
C LEU A 551 -21.07 -1.40 17.06
N TRP A 552 -19.79 -1.60 16.71
CA TRP A 552 -19.15 -2.92 16.79
C TRP A 552 -19.13 -3.49 18.22
N GLU A 553 -18.83 -2.66 19.22
CA GLU A 553 -18.87 -3.05 20.63
C GLU A 553 -20.29 -3.49 21.03
N ARG A 554 -21.30 -2.70 20.72
CA ARG A 554 -22.70 -3.01 21.06
C ARG A 554 -23.18 -4.29 20.37
N SER A 555 -22.85 -4.48 19.11
CA SER A 555 -23.20 -5.69 18.34
C SER A 555 -22.42 -6.93 18.78
N SER A 556 -21.39 -6.79 19.62
CA SER A 556 -20.59 -7.94 20.09
C SER A 556 -21.21 -8.75 21.23
N ASP A 557 -22.35 -8.32 21.77
CA ASP A 557 -23.02 -8.92 22.92
C ASP A 557 -22.09 -9.03 24.15
N GLY A 558 -21.35 -7.95 24.43
CA GLY A 558 -20.42 -7.86 25.56
C GLY A 558 -19.10 -8.63 25.39
N ARG A 559 -18.86 -9.26 24.24
CA ARG A 559 -17.61 -9.97 23.94
C ARG A 559 -16.50 -9.07 23.42
N GLY A 560 -16.82 -7.91 22.90
CA GLY A 560 -15.89 -6.89 22.42
C GLY A 560 -16.00 -5.60 23.22
N LEU A 561 -14.89 -4.86 23.31
CA LEU A 561 -14.76 -3.54 23.89
C LEU A 561 -14.01 -2.67 22.89
N PHE A 562 -14.51 -1.48 22.60
CA PHE A 562 -13.84 -0.50 21.75
C PHE A 562 -13.50 0.76 22.55
N HIS A 563 -12.28 1.28 22.39
CA HIS A 563 -11.86 2.50 23.05
C HIS A 563 -10.96 3.34 22.18
N ILE A 564 -11.16 4.66 22.22
CA ILE A 564 -10.20 5.62 21.68
C ILE A 564 -9.42 6.16 22.89
N ALA A 565 -8.16 5.75 23.00
CA ALA A 565 -7.27 6.19 24.05
C ALA A 565 -6.60 7.51 23.67
N GLU A 566 -6.55 8.44 24.60
CA GLU A 566 -5.84 9.71 24.47
C GLU A 566 -4.75 9.79 25.55
N LYS A 567 -3.78 10.68 25.37
CA LYS A 567 -2.67 10.83 26.32
C LYS A 567 -3.13 11.11 27.75
N ASP A 568 -4.11 12.00 27.91
CA ASP A 568 -4.75 12.33 29.17
C ASP A 568 -6.20 12.73 28.91
N VAL A 569 -7.14 12.14 29.64
CA VAL A 569 -8.57 12.50 29.62
C VAL A 569 -9.03 12.63 31.06
N ASP A 570 -9.46 13.83 31.46
CA ASP A 570 -9.92 14.13 32.82
C ASP A 570 -8.91 13.70 33.92
N GLY A 571 -7.60 13.76 33.62
CA GLY A 571 -6.52 13.35 34.53
C GLY A 571 -6.25 11.84 34.57
N LEU A 572 -6.87 11.06 33.69
CA LEU A 572 -6.61 9.64 33.49
C LEU A 572 -5.57 9.47 32.37
N ASP A 573 -4.45 8.82 32.68
CA ASP A 573 -3.52 8.36 31.66
C ASP A 573 -4.12 7.23 30.82
N VAL A 574 -3.46 6.88 29.71
CA VAL A 574 -3.90 5.79 28.80
C VAL A 574 -4.18 4.49 29.56
N ARG A 575 -3.35 4.14 30.55
CA ARG A 575 -3.51 2.90 31.30
C ARG A 575 -4.78 2.95 32.16
N ALA A 576 -5.05 4.06 32.82
CA ALA A 576 -6.24 4.27 33.63
C ALA A 576 -7.52 4.24 32.79
N GLN A 577 -7.52 4.92 31.64
CA GLN A 577 -8.63 4.89 30.68
C GLN A 577 -8.97 3.45 30.25
N LEU A 578 -7.96 2.65 29.90
CA LEU A 578 -8.16 1.26 29.49
C LEU A 578 -8.67 0.38 30.64
N MET A 579 -8.18 0.57 31.87
CA MET A 579 -8.69 -0.17 33.03
C MET A 579 -10.17 0.14 33.29
N GLU A 580 -10.56 1.41 33.28
CA GLU A 580 -11.96 1.79 33.46
C GLU A 580 -12.86 1.15 32.41
N LYS A 581 -12.42 1.12 31.14
CA LYS A 581 -13.17 0.47 30.06
C LYS A 581 -13.30 -1.03 30.25
N ILE A 582 -12.26 -1.71 30.73
CA ILE A 582 -12.27 -3.16 30.98
C ILE A 582 -13.20 -3.51 32.16
N GLU A 583 -13.21 -2.67 33.20
CA GLU A 583 -13.99 -2.86 34.42
C GLU A 583 -15.46 -2.47 34.27
N ALA A 584 -15.78 -1.56 33.35
CA ALA A 584 -17.14 -1.16 33.02
C ALA A 584 -17.94 -2.39 32.56
N ARG A 585 -18.82 -2.91 33.44
CA ARG A 585 -19.72 -4.01 33.09
C ARG A 585 -20.73 -3.52 32.05
N PRO A 586 -21.07 -4.34 31.04
CA PRO A 586 -22.15 -4.00 30.12
C PRO A 586 -23.44 -3.77 30.92
N VAL A 587 -24.08 -2.62 30.70
CA VAL A 587 -25.41 -2.36 31.24
C VAL A 587 -26.36 -3.32 30.53
N SER A 588 -26.87 -4.28 31.30
CA SER A 588 -27.82 -5.32 30.87
C SER A 588 -29.12 -4.75 30.32
#